data_AF-A0A927SLZ5-F1
#
_entry.id   AF-A0A927SLZ5-F1
#
_cell.length_a   1.000
_cell.length_b   1.000
_cell.length_c   1.000
_cell.angle_alpha   90.00
_cell.angle_beta   90.00
_cell.angle_gamma   90.00
#
_symmetry.space_group_name_H-M   'P 1'
#
loop_
_entity.id
_entity.type
_entity.pdbx_description
1 polymer ?
#
loop_
_entity_poly.entity_id
_entity_poly.type
_entity_poly.pdbx_seq_one_letter_code
_entity_poly.pdbx_strand_id
1 'polypeptide(L)'
;MANKPGVMIYFETAKAVKGLDYETKGSLFDAIMEYAEDGVCPEFDGVLSAVWPFIAHNIDRDSARYEELVEQKRRAGKASAAKRQALVDDRQQALTGVDGCQQIQPTTSSTPTPTTTATTAGALTTGVENTPAPYGLYENVFLTPAEHETLTADIPEVSL
;
A
#
# COMPACT_ATOMS: atom_id res chain seq x y z
N MET A 1 -1.70 16.76 6.99
CA MET A 1 -1.14 16.13 5.76
C MET A 1 -1.29 14.63 5.94
N ALA A 2 -1.36 13.83 4.87
CA ALA A 2 -1.36 12.37 5.07
C ALA A 2 0.02 11.97 5.60
N ASN A 3 0.08 11.35 6.78
CA ASN A 3 1.34 10.86 7.32
C ASN A 3 1.86 9.74 6.40
N LYS A 4 3.16 9.77 6.15
CA LYS A 4 3.84 8.74 5.36
C LYS A 4 3.76 7.43 6.16
N PRO A 5 3.36 6.30 5.54
CA PRO A 5 3.20 5.04 6.26
C PRO A 5 4.54 4.40 6.68
N GLY A 6 5.67 4.93 6.19
CA GLY A 6 7.00 4.45 6.52
C GLY A 6 8.08 5.10 5.67
N VAL A 7 9.32 4.63 5.85
CA VAL A 7 10.54 5.11 5.20
C VAL A 7 11.22 4.00 4.41
N MET A 8 11.86 4.35 3.29
CA MET A 8 12.64 3.41 2.48
C MET A 8 14.12 3.50 2.84
N ILE A 9 14.71 2.39 3.25
CA ILE A 9 16.16 2.29 3.52
C ILE A 9 16.84 1.60 2.35
N TYR A 10 17.84 2.27 1.76
CA TYR A 10 18.56 1.77 0.59
C TYR A 10 19.72 0.85 0.97
N PHE A 11 20.09 -0.06 0.07
CA PHE A 11 21.23 -0.96 0.28
C PHE A 11 22.56 -0.23 0.46
N GLU A 12 22.69 0.99 -0.07
CA GLU A 12 23.86 1.85 0.14
C GLU A 12 24.01 2.22 1.61
N THR A 13 22.90 2.58 2.27
CA THR A 13 22.85 2.82 3.71
C THR A 13 23.24 1.56 4.48
N ALA A 14 22.69 0.40 4.10
CA ALA A 14 23.03 -0.88 4.72
C ALA A 14 24.53 -1.23 4.60
N LYS A 15 25.16 -0.91 3.46
CA LYS A 15 26.60 -1.09 3.25
C LYS A 15 27.42 -0.12 4.10
N ALA A 16 27.00 1.15 4.18
CA ALA A 16 27.69 2.18 4.96
C ALA A 16 27.74 1.84 6.45
N VAL A 17 26.67 1.24 6.98
CA VAL A 17 26.55 0.89 8.40
C VAL A 17 26.99 -0.54 8.71
N LYS A 18 27.51 -1.29 7.73
CA LYS A 18 27.80 -2.72 7.89
C LYS A 18 28.77 -3.01 9.04
N GLY A 19 29.81 -2.19 9.19
CA GLY A 19 30.87 -2.36 10.20
C GLY A 19 30.58 -1.75 11.57
N LEU A 20 29.43 -1.10 11.75
CA LEU A 20 29.03 -0.55 13.05
C LEU A 20 28.56 -1.66 14.01
N ASP A 21 28.64 -1.40 15.30
CA ASP A 21 28.04 -2.22 16.35
C ASP A 21 26.50 -2.12 16.30
N TYR A 22 25.84 -3.09 16.94
CA TYR A 22 24.38 -3.16 16.90
C TYR A 22 23.71 -2.03 17.69
N GLU A 23 24.32 -1.52 18.77
CA GLU A 23 23.74 -0.41 19.54
C GLU A 23 23.73 0.87 18.70
N THR A 24 24.85 1.20 18.06
CA THR A 24 24.94 2.34 17.16
C THR A 24 23.99 2.21 15.96
N LYS A 25 23.82 1.00 15.40
CA LYS A 25 22.81 0.77 14.34
C LYS A 25 21.39 0.97 14.84
N GLY A 26 21.08 0.55 16.07
CA GLY A 26 19.79 0.76 16.71
C GLY A 26 19.50 2.25 16.87
N SER A 27 20.44 3.00 17.43
CA SER A 27 20.32 4.46 17.56
C SER A 27 20.12 5.16 16.21
N LEU A 28 20.84 4.72 15.17
CA LEU A 28 20.63 5.23 13.82
C LEU A 28 19.23 4.91 13.28
N PHE A 29 18.73 3.70 13.53
CA PHE A 29 17.40 3.29 13.08
C PHE A 29 16.30 4.10 13.75
N ASP A 30 16.39 4.30 15.07
CA ASP A 30 15.44 5.12 15.82
C ASP A 30 15.41 6.56 15.29
N ALA A 31 16.58 7.14 15.06
CA ALA A 31 16.71 8.47 14.49
C ALA A 31 16.16 8.56 13.06
N ILE A 32 16.31 7.52 12.23
CA ILE A 32 15.71 7.46 10.89
C ILE A 32 14.19 7.55 10.99
N MET A 33 13.59 6.85 11.96
CA MET A 33 12.14 6.87 12.16
C MET A 33 11.65 8.22 12.66
N GLU A 34 12.31 8.78 13.68
CA GLU A 34 11.95 10.09 14.25
C GLU A 34 12.12 11.22 13.22
N TYR A 35 13.20 11.19 12.43
CA TYR A 35 13.40 12.16 11.35
C TYR A 35 12.36 12.00 10.23
N ALA A 36 11.99 10.77 9.87
CA ALA A 36 11.00 10.54 8.82
C ALA A 36 9.56 10.93 9.23
N GLU A 37 9.23 10.81 10.51
CA GLU A 37 7.91 11.13 11.06
C GLU A 37 7.77 12.62 11.42
N ASP A 38 8.69 13.14 12.23
CA ASP A 38 8.60 14.48 12.83
C ASP A 38 9.59 15.49 12.24
N GLY A 39 10.55 15.03 11.42
CA GLY A 39 11.59 15.91 10.86
C GLY A 39 12.62 16.38 11.87
N VAL A 40 12.69 15.74 13.04
CA VAL A 40 13.65 16.08 14.10
C VAL A 40 15.04 15.61 13.68
N CYS A 41 15.97 16.55 13.49
CA CYS A 41 17.34 16.20 13.17
C CYS A 41 18.03 15.62 14.41
N PRO A 42 18.51 14.37 14.36
CA PRO A 42 19.27 13.78 15.45
C PRO A 42 20.63 14.46 15.57
N GLU A 43 21.16 14.47 16.79
CA GLU A 43 22.52 14.90 17.08
C GLU A 43 23.41 13.65 17.17
N PHE A 44 24.22 13.43 16.14
CA PHE A 44 25.16 12.30 16.09
C PHE A 44 26.59 12.76 16.30
N ASP A 45 27.37 11.90 16.96
CA ASP A 45 28.81 12.02 17.09
C ASP A 45 29.55 11.05 16.12
N GLY A 46 30.87 11.26 16.02
CA GLY A 46 31.77 10.36 15.30
C GLY A 46 31.37 10.05 13.85
N VAL A 47 31.28 8.75 13.55
CA VAL A 47 31.04 8.24 12.18
C VAL A 47 29.62 8.53 11.71
N LEU A 48 28.63 8.58 12.61
CA LEU A 48 27.23 8.77 12.24
C LEU A 48 26.98 10.19 11.76
N SER A 49 27.67 11.18 12.32
CA SER A 49 27.64 12.57 11.86
C SER A 49 28.02 12.70 10.37
N ALA A 50 28.96 11.87 9.90
CA ALA A 50 29.38 11.87 8.50
C ALA A 50 28.40 11.13 7.59
N VAL A 51 27.77 10.05 8.06
CA VAL A 51 26.86 9.22 7.27
C VAL A 51 25.43 9.80 7.22
N TRP A 52 25.01 10.48 8.28
CA TRP A 52 23.65 10.98 8.46
C TRP A 52 23.17 11.90 7.33
N PRO A 53 23.94 12.90 6.84
CA PRO A 53 23.49 13.78 5.76
C PRO A 53 23.08 13.03 4.49
N PHE A 54 23.73 11.90 4.19
CA PHE A 54 23.38 11.05 3.05
C PHE A 54 22.04 10.34 3.26
N ILE A 55 21.78 9.89 4.48
CA ILE A 55 20.53 9.23 4.85
C ILE A 55 19.39 10.24 4.85
N ALA A 56 19.56 11.38 5.51
CA ALA A 56 18.59 12.47 5.54
C ALA A 56 18.21 12.91 4.11
N HIS A 57 19.20 13.09 3.23
CA HIS A 57 18.96 13.44 1.84
C HIS A 57 18.06 12.43 1.10
N ASN A 58 18.26 11.13 1.32
CA ASN A 58 17.43 10.09 0.72
C ASN A 58 16.00 10.13 1.25
N ILE A 59 15.82 10.36 2.56
CA ILE A 59 14.50 10.50 3.20
C ILE A 59 13.76 11.73 2.65
N ASP A 60 14.45 12.86 2.51
CA ASP A 60 13.88 14.10 1.97
C ASP A 60 13.46 13.95 0.50
N ARG A 61 14.28 13.28 -0.30
CA ARG A 61 13.98 12.98 -1.70
C ARG A 61 12.71 12.13 -1.83
N ASP A 62 12.61 11.08 -1.02
CA ASP A 62 11.47 10.17 -1.06
C ASP A 62 10.21 10.83 -0.50
N SER A 63 10.37 11.69 0.49
CA SER A 63 9.33 12.57 1.02
C SER A 63 8.72 13.46 -0.04
N ALA A 64 9.55 14.20 -0.77
CA ALA A 64 9.10 15.08 -1.85
C ALA A 64 8.39 14.29 -2.95
N ARG A 65 8.94 13.13 -3.34
CA ARG A 65 8.33 12.25 -4.34
C ARG A 65 6.98 11.70 -3.90
N TYR A 66 6.84 11.33 -2.63
CA TYR A 66 5.58 10.85 -2.08
C TYR A 66 4.51 11.95 -2.11
N GLU A 67 4.87 13.16 -1.70
CA GLU A 67 3.97 14.31 -1.69
C GLU A 67 3.48 14.65 -3.10
N GLU A 68 4.37 14.64 -4.10
CA GLU A 68 4.01 14.83 -5.50
C GLU A 68 3.03 13.76 -5.99
N LEU A 69 3.30 12.48 -5.68
CA LEU A 69 2.44 11.36 -6.05
C LEU A 69 1.05 11.46 -5.42
N VAL A 70 0.98 11.82 -4.13
CA VAL A 70 -0.28 12.02 -3.41
C VAL A 70 -1.08 13.16 -4.02
N GLU A 71 -0.42 14.28 -4.34
CA GLU A 71 -1.07 15.43 -4.96
C GLU A 71 -1.58 15.11 -6.38
N GLN A 72 -0.79 14.37 -7.17
CA GLN A 72 -1.21 13.90 -8.49
C GLN A 72 -2.45 12.99 -8.39
N LYS A 73 -2.45 12.03 -7.48
CA LYS A 73 -3.61 11.16 -7.21
C LYS A 73 -4.82 11.96 -6.74
N ARG A 74 -4.62 12.94 -5.87
CA ARG A 74 -5.69 13.83 -5.41
C ARG A 74 -6.30 14.62 -6.57
N ARG A 75 -5.48 15.17 -7.48
CA ARG A 75 -5.95 15.88 -8.68
C ARG A 75 -6.72 14.97 -9.62
N ALA A 76 -6.17 13.78 -9.91
CA ALA A 76 -6.83 12.78 -10.75
C ALA A 76 -8.18 12.34 -10.16
N GLY A 77 -8.26 12.12 -8.85
CA GLY A 77 -9.50 11.81 -8.14
C GLY A 77 -10.55 12.92 -8.28
N LYS A 78 -10.15 14.18 -8.08
CA LYS A 78 -11.04 15.34 -8.28
C LYS A 78 -11.53 15.47 -9.73
N ALA A 79 -10.63 15.32 -10.71
CA ALA A 79 -10.98 15.38 -12.12
C ALA A 79 -11.95 14.25 -12.52
N SER A 80 -11.73 13.04 -12.03
CA SER A 80 -12.63 11.89 -12.25
C SER A 80 -14.01 12.11 -11.62
N ALA A 81 -14.06 12.65 -10.40
CA ALA A 81 -15.32 13.00 -9.74
C ALA A 81 -16.08 14.08 -10.52
N ALA A 82 -15.40 15.15 -10.95
CA ALA A 82 -16.01 16.22 -11.74
C ALA A 82 -16.57 15.71 -13.08
N LYS A 83 -15.85 14.82 -13.79
CA LYS A 83 -16.32 14.23 -15.04
C LYS A 83 -17.60 13.39 -14.84
N ARG A 84 -17.69 12.64 -13.72
CA ARG A 84 -18.90 11.88 -13.38
C ARG A 84 -20.08 12.81 -13.09
N GLN A 85 -19.85 13.91 -12.37
CA GLN A 85 -20.90 14.89 -12.07
C GLN A 85 -21.42 15.54 -13.36
N ALA A 86 -20.52 15.99 -14.24
CA ALA A 86 -20.90 16.59 -15.52
C ALA A 86 -21.77 15.65 -16.39
N LEU A 87 -21.49 14.34 -16.39
CA LEU A 87 -22.31 13.34 -17.08
C LEU A 87 -23.70 13.15 -16.44
N VAL A 88 -23.82 13.33 -15.12
CA VAL A 88 -25.11 13.28 -14.42
C VAL A 88 -25.92 14.54 -14.75
N ASP A 89 -25.29 15.71 -14.70
CA ASP A 89 -25.93 16.99 -14.99
C ASP A 89 -26.42 17.06 -16.45
N ASP A 90 -25.61 16.61 -17.42
CA ASP A 90 -25.99 16.51 -18.84
C ASP A 90 -27.21 15.60 -19.04
N ARG A 91 -27.25 14.45 -18.35
CA ARG A 91 -28.38 13.52 -18.38
C ARG A 91 -29.65 14.12 -17.76
N GLN A 92 -29.52 14.89 -16.67
CA GLN A 92 -30.65 15.57 -16.05
C GLN A 92 -31.20 16.68 -16.95
N GLN A 93 -30.33 17.45 -17.61
CA GLN A 93 -30.74 18.50 -18.55
C GLN A 93 -31.47 17.91 -19.78
N ALA A 94 -31.02 16.77 -20.30
CA ALA A 94 -31.70 16.06 -21.38
C ALA A 94 -33.13 15.59 -21.01
N LEU A 95 -33.39 15.31 -19.73
CA LEU A 95 -34.72 14.93 -19.23
C LEU A 95 -35.65 16.14 -19.05
N THR A 96 -35.11 17.31 -18.73
CA THR A 96 -35.89 18.55 -18.50
C THR A 96 -36.19 19.35 -19.77
N GLY A 97 -35.54 19.03 -20.89
CA GLY A 97 -35.72 19.72 -22.18
C GLY A 97 -36.87 19.19 -23.06
N VAL A 98 -37.72 18.30 -22.54
CA VAL A 98 -38.83 17.70 -23.31
C VAL A 98 -40.14 18.40 -22.97
N ASP A 99 -40.35 19.60 -23.51
CA ASP A 99 -41.66 20.26 -23.58
C ASP A 99 -42.00 20.53 -25.04
N GLY A 100 -42.77 19.61 -25.63
CA GLY A 100 -43.13 19.62 -27.05
C GLY A 100 -43.78 18.29 -27.47
N CYS A 101 -45.05 18.11 -27.10
CA CYS A 101 -45.93 17.07 -27.63
C CYS A 101 -45.85 17.02 -29.16
N GLN A 102 -45.45 15.89 -29.75
CA GLN A 102 -46.18 15.25 -30.86
C GLN A 102 -46.06 13.73 -30.76
N GLN A 103 -47.23 13.10 -30.81
CA GLN A 103 -47.51 11.68 -30.66
C GLN A 103 -47.51 11.00 -32.03
N ILE A 104 -46.65 9.98 -32.31
CA ILE A 104 -47.01 8.85 -33.20
C ILE A 104 -46.22 7.55 -32.85
N GLN A 105 -47.02 6.51 -32.57
CA GLN A 105 -46.90 5.04 -32.69
C GLN A 105 -45.80 4.17 -32.02
N PRO A 106 -46.21 2.98 -31.48
CA PRO A 106 -45.31 1.98 -30.93
C PRO A 106 -44.82 1.00 -32.01
N THR A 107 -43.51 0.91 -32.22
CA THR A 107 -42.89 -0.22 -32.94
C THR A 107 -42.16 -1.12 -31.95
N THR A 108 -42.44 -2.41 -32.09
CA THR A 108 -42.07 -3.55 -31.24
C THR A 108 -40.57 -3.65 -30.98
N SER A 109 -40.21 -3.65 -29.69
CA SER A 109 -38.89 -3.96 -29.15
C SER A 109 -38.61 -5.47 -29.20
N SER A 110 -37.58 -5.88 -29.94
CA SER A 110 -36.86 -7.14 -29.73
C SER A 110 -35.58 -6.87 -28.91
N THR A 111 -35.57 -7.40 -27.69
CA THR A 111 -34.44 -7.57 -26.76
C THR A 111 -33.64 -8.85 -27.15
N PRO A 112 -32.41 -9.19 -26.67
CA PRO A 112 -31.32 -8.46 -25.96
C PRO A 112 -29.97 -8.49 -26.74
N THR A 113 -28.89 -7.79 -26.35
CA THR A 113 -27.76 -8.35 -25.55
C THR A 113 -26.63 -7.32 -25.42
N PRO A 114 -26.03 -7.07 -24.24
CA PRO A 114 -24.72 -6.44 -24.12
C PRO A 114 -23.59 -7.49 -24.21
N THR A 115 -22.67 -7.32 -25.16
CA THR A 115 -21.42 -8.10 -25.23
C THR A 115 -20.39 -7.50 -24.28
N THR A 116 -20.05 -8.25 -23.23
CA THR A 116 -18.93 -7.99 -22.33
C THR A 116 -17.65 -8.52 -22.97
N THR A 117 -16.69 -7.64 -23.28
CA THR A 117 -15.32 -8.06 -23.59
C THR A 117 -14.47 -7.89 -22.33
N ALA A 118 -14.20 -9.01 -21.66
CA ALA A 118 -13.25 -9.09 -20.57
C ALA A 118 -11.82 -9.20 -21.13
N THR A 119 -10.91 -8.40 -20.60
CA THR A 119 -9.46 -8.51 -20.81
C THR A 119 -8.91 -9.63 -19.94
N THR A 120 -8.43 -10.71 -20.55
CA THR A 120 -7.72 -11.79 -19.88
C THR A 120 -6.24 -11.43 -19.75
N ALA A 121 -5.79 -11.12 -18.53
CA ALA A 121 -4.38 -11.17 -18.15
C ALA A 121 -4.11 -12.52 -17.47
N GLY A 122 -3.10 -13.25 -17.97
CA GLY A 122 -2.78 -14.60 -17.54
C GLY A 122 -2.25 -14.66 -16.11
N ALA A 123 -2.71 -15.68 -15.37
CA ALA A 123 -2.09 -16.14 -14.14
C ALA A 123 -1.93 -17.67 -14.24
N LEU A 124 -0.68 -18.14 -14.24
CA LEU A 124 -0.36 -19.53 -13.95
C LEU A 124 -0.76 -19.80 -12.50
N THR A 125 -1.70 -20.72 -12.28
CA THR A 125 -1.96 -21.29 -10.96
C THR A 125 -1.42 -22.71 -10.95
N THR A 126 -0.24 -22.89 -10.36
CA THR A 126 0.18 -24.16 -9.79
C THR A 126 -0.72 -24.43 -8.60
N GLY A 127 -1.54 -25.47 -8.67
CA GLY A 127 -2.37 -25.90 -7.56
C GLY A 127 -1.52 -26.40 -6.41
N VAL A 128 -1.66 -25.77 -5.25
CA VAL A 128 -1.43 -26.42 -3.96
C VAL A 128 -2.73 -26.25 -3.18
N GLU A 129 -3.34 -27.39 -2.91
CA GLU A 129 -4.57 -27.60 -2.16
C GLU A 129 -4.35 -27.20 -0.70
N ASN A 130 -4.86 -26.02 -0.31
CA ASN A 130 -4.83 -25.54 1.06
C ASN A 130 -5.94 -26.24 1.88
N THR A 131 -5.57 -27.29 2.60
CA THR A 131 -6.37 -27.78 3.73
C THR A 131 -6.05 -26.92 4.95
N PRO A 132 -7.03 -26.30 5.64
CA PRO A 132 -6.75 -25.42 6.77
C PRO A 132 -6.20 -26.22 7.97
N ALA A 133 -5.04 -25.82 8.48
CA ALA A 133 -4.41 -26.44 9.64
C ALA A 133 -5.19 -26.10 10.93
N PRO A 134 -5.47 -27.07 11.82
CA PRO A 134 -6.31 -26.88 13.00
C PRO A 134 -5.68 -26.12 14.17
N TYR A 135 -4.48 -25.54 14.03
CA TYR A 135 -3.77 -24.90 15.14
C TYR A 135 -3.06 -23.59 14.69
N GLY A 136 -3.59 -22.42 15.12
CA GLY A 136 -2.86 -21.15 15.14
C GLY A 136 -3.43 -20.00 14.28
N LEU A 137 -3.47 -18.79 14.87
CA LEU A 137 -4.01 -17.54 14.32
C LEU A 137 -2.91 -16.62 13.74
N TYR A 138 -1.88 -17.20 13.14
CA TYR A 138 -0.81 -16.44 12.48
C TYR A 138 -0.65 -17.00 11.07
N GLU A 139 -1.09 -16.24 10.06
CA GLU A 139 -1.13 -16.63 8.63
C GLU A 139 0.23 -16.99 8.00
N ASN A 140 1.32 -16.98 8.77
CA ASN A 140 2.68 -17.05 8.26
C ASN A 140 3.49 -18.24 8.79
N VAL A 141 2.90 -19.09 9.65
CA VAL A 141 3.63 -20.20 10.28
C VAL A 141 2.97 -21.53 9.91
N PHE A 142 3.57 -22.23 8.95
CA PHE A 142 3.20 -23.60 8.61
C PHE A 142 4.00 -24.57 9.47
N LEU A 143 3.57 -24.76 10.73
CA LEU A 143 4.10 -25.85 11.56
C LEU A 143 3.41 -27.15 11.17
N THR A 144 4.19 -28.17 10.81
CA THR A 144 3.66 -29.52 10.70
C THR A 144 3.39 -30.10 12.11
N PRO A 145 2.47 -31.07 12.27
CA PRO A 145 2.14 -31.62 13.60
C PRO A 145 3.36 -32.20 14.34
N ALA A 146 4.33 -32.74 13.60
CA ALA A 146 5.57 -33.27 14.17
C ALA A 146 6.48 -32.17 14.72
N GLU A 147 6.55 -31.01 14.07
CA GLU A 147 7.36 -29.86 14.51
C GLU A 147 6.78 -29.17 15.74
N HIS A 148 5.46 -29.24 15.93
CA HIS A 148 4.81 -28.75 17.15
C HIS A 148 5.14 -29.62 18.37
N GLU A 149 5.18 -30.95 18.20
CA GLU A 149 5.49 -31.88 19.29
C GLU A 149 6.95 -31.75 19.75
N THR A 150 7.88 -31.53 18.82
CA THR A 150 9.29 -31.25 19.16
C THR A 150 9.45 -29.90 19.87
N LEU A 151 8.73 -28.85 19.45
CA LEU A 151 8.76 -27.57 20.15
C LEU A 151 8.18 -27.64 21.56
N THR A 152 7.12 -28.44 21.76
CA THR A 152 6.50 -28.61 23.08
C THR A 152 7.41 -29.36 24.05
N ALA A 153 8.26 -30.26 23.56
CA ALA A 153 9.21 -31.00 24.38
C ALA A 153 10.41 -30.18 24.85
N ASP A 154 10.76 -29.09 24.15
CA ASP A 154 11.97 -28.29 24.41
C ASP A 154 11.72 -27.06 25.32
N ILE A 155 10.45 -26.78 25.64
CA ILE A 155 10.06 -25.70 26.57
C ILE A 155 9.81 -26.35 27.94
N PRO A 156 10.71 -26.23 28.94
CA PRO A 156 10.40 -26.69 30.27
C PRO A 156 9.25 -25.83 30.82
N GLU A 157 8.13 -26.48 31.18
CA GLU A 157 7.03 -25.82 31.89
C GLU A 157 7.61 -25.06 33.09
N VAL A 158 7.56 -23.73 33.03
CA VAL A 158 7.71 -22.89 34.20
C VAL A 158 6.45 -23.08 35.02
N SER A 159 6.49 -24.03 35.95
CA SER A 159 5.45 -24.24 36.96
C SER A 159 5.32 -22.96 37.79
N LEU A 160 4.13 -22.36 37.77
CA LEU A 160 3.72 -21.22 38.61
C LEU A 160 2.80 -21.73 39.71
#